data_AF-A0A923WAV2-F1
#
_entry.id   AF-A0A923WAV2-F1
#
_cell.length_a   1.000
_cell.length_b   1.000
_cell.length_c   1.000
_cell.angle_alpha   90.00
_cell.angle_beta   90.00
_cell.angle_gamma   90.00
#
_symmetry.space_group_name_H-M   'P 1'
#
loop_
_entity.id
_entity.type
_entity.pdbx_description
1 polymer ?
#
loop_
_entity_poly.entity_id
_entity_poly.type
_entity_poly.pdbx_seq_one_letter_code
_entity_poly.pdbx_strand_id
1 'polypeptide(L)'
;MFDSPQPFRFVQRNRPRPGGPVYRWAYVYAFFARSAHGRRKYVAEVHEYADGLFTMDFYAKLSSQSQNKYRVATNQFAMGRIGATLLAILGPFMASRPDACLGVLGASLVGKTKAG
;
A
#
# COMPACT_ATOMS: atom_id res chain seq x y z
N MET A 1 -18.60 12.28 7.61
CA MET A 1 -17.32 12.97 7.82
C MET A 1 -16.28 12.21 7.04
N PHE A 2 -15.93 12.72 5.85
CA PHE A 2 -15.11 12.01 4.87
C PHE A 2 -13.75 11.66 5.46
N ASP A 3 -13.29 10.48 5.08
CA ASP A 3 -12.16 9.77 5.64
C ASP A 3 -10.85 10.56 5.55
N SER A 4 -10.51 11.31 6.60
CA SER A 4 -9.23 12.02 6.69
C SER A 4 -8.06 11.04 6.65
N PRO A 5 -6.96 11.36 5.92
CA PRO A 5 -5.77 10.52 5.88
C PRO A 5 -5.23 10.29 7.29
N GLN A 6 -4.77 9.08 7.56
CA GLN A 6 -4.11 8.74 8.80
C GLN A 6 -2.68 9.28 8.79
N PRO A 7 -2.10 9.65 9.95
CA PRO A 7 -0.68 9.98 10.02
C PRO A 7 0.18 8.83 9.51
N PHE A 8 0.98 9.11 8.49
CA PHE A 8 1.93 8.17 7.90
C PHE A 8 3.35 8.69 8.06
N ARG A 9 4.32 7.77 8.07
CA ARG A 9 5.74 8.08 8.12
C ARG A 9 6.49 7.40 6.99
N PHE A 10 7.46 8.10 6.42
CA PHE A 10 8.47 7.48 5.59
C PHE A 10 9.34 6.57 6.47
N VAL A 11 9.59 5.35 6.01
CA VAL A 11 10.40 4.36 6.73
C VAL A 11 11.76 4.22 6.08
N GLN A 12 11.80 3.96 4.77
CA GLN A 12 13.03 3.71 4.04
C GLN A 12 12.80 3.80 2.53
N ARG A 13 13.90 3.95 1.79
CA ARG A 13 13.93 3.80 0.34
C ARG A 13 14.85 2.65 -0.03
N ASN A 14 14.33 1.70 -0.81
CA ASN A 14 15.03 0.49 -1.21
C ASN A 14 15.31 0.50 -2.72
N ARG A 15 16.36 -0.22 -3.12
CA ARG A 15 16.59 -0.64 -4.51
C ARG A 15 16.02 -2.03 -4.73
N PRO A 16 15.66 -2.38 -5.98
CA PRO A 16 15.29 -3.76 -6.30
C PRO A 16 16.42 -4.70 -5.91
N ARG A 17 16.06 -5.88 -5.41
CA ARG A 17 17.04 -6.94 -5.19
C ARG A 17 17.52 -7.48 -6.54
N PRO A 18 18.76 -7.98 -6.64
CA PRO A 18 19.21 -8.72 -7.82
C PRO A 18 18.22 -9.88 -8.12
N GLY A 19 17.69 -9.92 -9.35
CA GLY A 19 16.67 -10.90 -9.76
C GLY A 19 15.23 -10.59 -9.33
N GLY A 20 14.98 -9.39 -8.77
CA GLY A 20 13.65 -8.93 -8.37
C GLY A 20 12.89 -8.15 -9.46
N PRO A 21 11.73 -7.57 -9.12
CA PRO A 21 10.93 -6.75 -10.04
C PRO A 21 11.72 -5.55 -10.57
N VAL A 22 11.40 -5.13 -11.80
CA VAL A 22 12.11 -4.04 -12.51
C VAL A 22 11.58 -2.67 -12.08
N TYR A 23 11.87 -2.22 -10.86
CA TYR A 23 11.65 -0.83 -10.43
C TYR A 23 12.98 -0.15 -10.09
N ARG A 24 13.06 1.18 -10.22
CA ARG A 24 14.24 1.99 -9.87
C ARG A 24 14.37 2.16 -8.35
N TRP A 25 13.26 2.50 -7.71
CA TRP A 25 13.19 2.76 -6.27
C TRP A 25 11.88 2.25 -5.69
N ALA A 26 11.95 1.76 -4.45
CA ALA A 26 10.78 1.45 -3.62
C ALA A 26 10.78 2.36 -2.40
N TYR A 27 9.77 3.22 -2.28
CA TYR A 27 9.59 4.13 -1.15
C TYR A 27 8.60 3.51 -0.17
N VAL A 28 9.08 3.16 1.02
CA VAL A 28 8.30 2.44 2.02
C VAL A 28 7.77 3.43 3.05
N TYR A 29 6.45 3.43 3.22
CA TYR A 29 5.72 4.20 4.20
C TYR A 29 5.02 3.28 5.18
N ALA A 30 4.83 3.74 6.41
CA ALA A 30 4.03 3.03 7.39
C ALA A 30 3.04 3.96 8.07
N PHE A 31 1.86 3.45 8.32
CA PHE A 31 0.81 4.16 9.04
C PHE A 31 0.02 3.20 9.91
N PHE A 32 -0.84 3.74 10.75
CA PHE A 32 -1.73 2.93 11.57
C PHE A 32 -3.17 3.31 11.27
N ALA A 33 -4.01 2.32 11.02
CA ALA A 33 -5.45 2.53 10.94
C ALA A 33 -6.12 1.91 12.18
N ARG A 34 -6.97 2.70 12.83
CA ARG A 34 -7.86 2.20 13.89
C ARG A 34 -9.07 1.52 13.25
N SER A 35 -9.35 0.31 13.67
CA SER A 35 -10.57 -0.45 13.42
C SER A 35 -11.34 -0.62 14.74
N ALA A 36 -12.61 -1.03 14.66
CA ALA A 36 -13.43 -1.37 15.82
C ALA A 36 -12.76 -2.38 16.77
N HIS A 37 -11.86 -3.22 16.22
CA HIS A 37 -11.13 -4.25 16.97
C HIS A 37 -9.69 -3.84 17.35
N GLY A 38 -9.33 -2.57 17.23
CA GLY A 38 -8.03 -2.04 17.66
C GLY A 38 -7.21 -1.39 16.55
N ARG A 39 -5.90 -1.18 16.82
CA ARG A 39 -4.98 -0.45 15.94
C ARG A 39 -4.15 -1.42 15.10
N ARG A 40 -4.27 -1.36 13.78
CA ARG A 40 -3.48 -2.18 12.84
C ARG A 40 -2.43 -1.32 12.14
N LYS A 41 -1.22 -1.86 12.01
CA LYS A 41 -0.15 -1.22 11.24
C LYS A 41 -0.27 -1.62 9.78
N TYR A 42 -0.17 -0.64 8.89
CA TYR A 42 -0.12 -0.82 7.45
C TYR A 42 1.24 -0.36 6.94
N VAL A 43 1.68 -1.00 5.87
CA VAL A 43 2.85 -0.61 5.10
C VAL A 43 2.38 -0.36 3.67
N ALA A 44 2.82 0.75 3.10
CA ALA A 44 2.61 1.09 1.70
C ALA A 44 3.97 1.24 1.02
N GLU A 45 4.11 0.64 -0.15
CA GLU A 45 5.33 0.66 -0.95
C GLU A 45 5.01 1.31 -2.28
N VAL A 46 5.64 2.44 -2.56
CA VAL A 46 5.54 3.12 -3.85
C VAL A 46 6.75 2.72 -4.69
N HIS A 47 6.51 2.00 -5.77
CA HIS A 47 7.51 1.58 -6.72
C HIS A 47 7.59 2.59 -7.87
N GLU A 48 8.77 3.16 -8.08
CA GLU A 48 9.07 4.02 -9.23
C GLU A 48 9.69 3.17 -10.35
N TYR A 49 9.08 3.18 -11.52
CA TYR A 49 9.57 2.52 -12.74
C TYR A 49 10.23 3.51 -13.68
N ALA A 50 10.72 3.02 -14.82
CA ALA A 50 11.09 3.88 -15.93
C ALA A 50 9.88 4.69 -16.43
N ASP A 51 10.16 5.80 -17.12
CA ASP A 51 9.16 6.58 -17.85
C ASP A 51 8.02 7.15 -17.01
N GLY A 52 8.30 7.42 -15.73
CA GLY A 52 7.35 8.10 -14.84
C GLY A 52 6.19 7.22 -14.37
N LEU A 53 6.24 5.90 -14.59
CA LEU A 53 5.26 4.98 -14.01
C LEU A 53 5.53 4.79 -12.51
N PHE A 54 4.52 5.01 -11.68
CA PHE A 54 4.53 4.68 -10.27
C PHE A 54 3.45 3.64 -9.96
N THR A 55 3.82 2.58 -9.26
CA THR A 55 2.84 1.67 -8.68
C THR A 55 2.87 1.75 -7.17
N MET A 56 1.75 1.42 -6.54
CA MET A 56 1.65 1.39 -5.09
C MET A 56 1.02 0.09 -4.64
N ASP A 57 1.76 -0.61 -3.80
CA ASP A 57 1.32 -1.79 -3.08
C ASP A 57 1.08 -1.43 -1.63
N PHE A 58 0.08 -2.03 -0.99
CA PHE A 58 -0.12 -1.84 0.45
C PHE A 58 -0.56 -3.14 1.11
N TYR A 59 -0.11 -3.34 2.34
CA TYR A 59 -0.44 -4.53 3.12
C TYR A 59 -0.51 -4.22 4.62
N ALA A 60 -1.38 -4.96 5.31
CA ALA A 60 -1.45 -4.92 6.77
C ALA A 60 -0.29 -5.74 7.36
N LYS A 61 0.51 -5.15 8.24
CA LYS A 61 1.52 -5.89 9.01
C LYS A 61 0.81 -6.69 10.10
N LEU A 62 0.72 -7.99 9.91
CA LEU A 62 0.21 -8.90 10.93
C LEU A 62 1.27 -9.13 12.03
N SER A 63 0.80 -9.37 13.25
CA SER A 63 1.67 -9.76 14.38
C SER A 63 2.40 -11.06 14.05
N SER A 64 3.65 -11.23 14.51
CA SER A 64 4.52 -12.40 14.23
C SER A 64 3.87 -13.76 14.53
N GLN A 65 2.79 -13.81 15.31
CA GLN A 65 2.10 -15.04 15.71
C GLN A 65 1.01 -15.52 14.74
N SER A 66 0.59 -14.76 13.71
CA SER A 66 -0.42 -15.26 12.78
C SER A 66 0.22 -16.03 11.61
N GLN A 67 -0.08 -17.31 11.47
CA GLN A 67 0.39 -18.15 10.35
C GLN A 67 -0.05 -17.65 8.96
N ASN A 68 -1.00 -16.71 8.89
CA ASN A 68 -1.54 -16.15 7.64
C ASN A 68 -0.97 -14.75 7.33
N LYS A 69 0.35 -14.65 7.16
CA LYS A 69 1.14 -13.39 7.00
C LYS A 69 0.67 -12.38 5.93
N TYR A 70 -0.27 -12.72 5.04
CA TYR A 70 -0.68 -11.89 3.89
C TYR A 70 -2.21 -11.73 3.73
N ARG A 71 -3.01 -12.13 4.72
CA ARG A 71 -4.43 -12.50 4.47
C ARG A 71 -5.44 -11.90 5.43
N VAL A 72 -5.60 -10.58 5.42
CA VAL A 72 -6.82 -10.00 6.02
C VAL A 72 -7.49 -9.08 5.01
N ALA A 73 -8.45 -9.67 4.29
CA ALA A 73 -9.48 -8.93 3.57
C ALA A 73 -10.02 -7.86 4.51
N THR A 74 -9.74 -6.61 4.21
CA THR A 74 -10.29 -5.48 4.94
C THR A 74 -11.71 -5.26 4.43
N ASN A 75 -12.58 -6.26 4.65
CA ASN A 75 -14.04 -6.14 4.48
C ASN A 75 -14.64 -5.29 5.62
N GLN A 76 -13.87 -4.32 6.09
CA GLN A 76 -14.22 -3.37 7.12
C GLN A 76 -14.22 -2.02 6.42
N PHE A 77 -15.25 -1.23 6.72
CA PHE A 77 -15.55 0.15 6.34
C PHE A 77 -14.39 1.18 6.42
N ALA A 78 -13.13 0.75 6.57
CA ALA A 78 -11.93 1.55 6.60
C ALA A 78 -11.29 1.77 5.21
N MET A 79 -11.89 1.28 4.12
CA MET A 79 -11.35 1.49 2.76
C MET A 79 -11.21 2.99 2.44
N GLY A 80 -12.14 3.83 2.89
CA GLY A 80 -12.03 5.27 2.70
C GLY A 80 -10.84 5.89 3.44
N ARG A 81 -10.58 5.53 4.70
CA ARG A 81 -9.43 6.06 5.48
C ARG A 81 -8.10 5.55 4.98
N ILE A 82 -8.05 4.26 4.65
CA ILE A 82 -6.85 3.65 4.09
C ILE A 82 -6.59 4.25 2.72
N GLY A 83 -7.59 4.29 1.85
CA GLY A 83 -7.53 4.91 0.52
C GLY A 83 -7.11 6.38 0.56
N ALA A 84 -7.69 7.20 1.44
CA ALA A 84 -7.29 8.60 1.60
C ALA A 84 -5.83 8.74 2.06
N THR A 85 -5.36 7.86 2.96
CA THR A 85 -3.96 7.83 3.40
C THR A 85 -3.02 7.46 2.25
N LEU A 86 -3.41 6.47 1.46
CA LEU A 86 -2.67 6.01 0.30
C LEU A 86 -2.57 7.10 -0.78
N LEU A 87 -3.67 7.82 -1.06
CA LEU A 87 -3.67 8.98 -1.95
C LEU A 87 -2.79 10.12 -1.41
N ALA A 88 -2.82 10.38 -0.11
CA ALA A 88 -1.96 11.38 0.52
C ALA A 88 -0.46 11.02 0.43
N ILE A 89 -0.13 9.72 0.46
CA ILE A 89 1.24 9.24 0.22
C ILE A 89 1.64 9.44 -1.26
N LEU A 90 0.72 9.22 -2.20
CA LEU A 90 0.96 9.40 -3.63
C LEU A 90 1.04 10.86 -4.07
N GLY A 91 0.30 11.76 -3.42
CA GLY A 91 0.18 13.17 -3.81
C GLY A 91 1.51 13.87 -4.13
N PRO A 92 2.56 13.76 -3.28
CA PRO A 92 3.87 14.35 -3.57
C PRO A 92 4.55 13.79 -4.83
N PHE A 93 4.35 12.51 -5.16
CA PHE A 93 4.92 11.90 -6.37
C PHE A 93 4.22 12.44 -7.62
N MET A 94 2.89 12.58 -7.58
CA MET A 94 2.12 13.17 -8.66
C MET A 94 2.45 14.66 -8.86
N ALA A 95 2.58 15.43 -7.77
CA ALA A 95 2.89 16.85 -7.84
C ALA A 95 4.28 17.13 -8.45
N SER A 96 5.22 16.20 -8.27
CA SER A 96 6.57 16.33 -8.85
C SER A 96 6.69 15.85 -10.30
N ARG A 97 5.71 15.09 -10.81
CA ARG A 97 5.69 14.57 -12.19
C ARG A 97 4.25 14.55 -12.74
N PRO A 98 3.81 15.60 -13.45
CA PRO A 98 2.45 15.66 -14.00
C PRO A 98 2.16 14.59 -15.05
N ASP A 99 3.19 14.05 -15.70
CA ASP A 99 3.07 12.97 -16.71
C ASP A 99 3.08 11.56 -16.09
N ALA A 100 3.06 11.46 -14.75
CA ALA A 100 3.17 10.19 -14.05
C ALA A 100 1.92 9.32 -14.23
N CYS A 101 2.13 8.08 -14.68
CA CYS A 101 1.08 7.06 -14.71
C CYS A 101 1.01 6.32 -13.37
N LEU A 102 -0.21 6.07 -12.87
CA LEU A 102 -0.45 5.43 -11.58
C LEU A 102 -1.05 4.04 -11.74
N GLY A 103 -0.40 3.04 -11.15
CA GLY A 103 -0.95 1.69 -10.98
C GLY A 103 -1.17 1.38 -9.50
N VAL A 104 -2.42 1.31 -9.06
CA VAL A 104 -2.73 0.79 -7.71
C VAL A 104 -2.95 -0.71 -7.82
N LEU A 105 -2.00 -1.50 -7.36
CA LEU A 105 -2.15 -2.94 -7.29
C LEU A 105 -2.73 -3.30 -5.93
N GLY A 106 -4.06 -3.36 -5.89
CA GLY A 106 -4.74 -4.04 -4.80
C GLY A 106 -4.46 -5.54 -4.92
N ALA A 107 -3.78 -6.13 -3.93
CA ALA A 107 -3.55 -7.58 -3.91
C ALA A 107 -4.90 -8.32 -4.03
N SER A 108 -5.17 -8.94 -5.18
CA SER A 108 -6.30 -9.83 -5.37
C SER A 108 -6.02 -11.17 -4.69
N LEU A 109 -7.03 -11.66 -3.96
CA LEU A 109 -7.05 -12.94 -3.27
C LEU A 109 -6.68 -14.09 -4.24
N VAL A 110 -5.50 -14.70 -4.08
CA VAL A 110 -5.31 -16.08 -4.53
C VAL A 110 -6.13 -16.96 -3.58
N GLY A 111 -7.36 -17.29 -4.00
CA GLY A 111 -8.31 -18.07 -3.21
C GLY A 111 -9.79 -17.97 -3.59
N LYS A 112 -10.18 -17.30 -4.69
CA LYS A 112 -11.47 -17.57 -5.34
C LYS A 112 -11.23 -18.31 -6.65
N THR A 113 -10.92 -19.60 -6.54
CA THR A 113 -11.42 -20.55 -7.52
C THR A 113 -12.93 -20.38 -7.51
N LYS A 114 -13.50 -19.73 -8.53
CA LYS A 114 -14.90 -19.95 -8.84
C LYS A 114 -14.98 -21.39 -9.31
N ALA A 115 -15.35 -22.29 -8.41
CA ALA A 115 -16.07 -23.48 -8.82
C ALA A 115 -17.45 -22.97 -9.25
N GLY A 116 -17.68 -23.01 -10.55
CA GLY A 116 -18.90 -22.56 -11.23
C GLY A 116 -18.73 -22.84 -12.70
#